data_AF-A0A3M2GIE5-F1
#
_entry.id   AF-A0A3M2GIE5-F1
#
_cell.length_a   1.000
_cell.length_b   1.000
_cell.length_c   1.000
_cell.angle_alpha   90.00
_cell.angle_beta   90.00
_cell.angle_gamma   90.00
#
_symmetry.space_group_name_H-M   'P 1'
#
loop_
_entity.id
_entity.type
_entity.pdbx_description
1 polymer ?
#
loop_
_entity_poly.entity_id
_entity_poly.type
_entity_poly.pdbx_seq_one_letter_code
_entity_poly.pdbx_strand_id
1 'polypeptide(L)'
;MDATSAPPDRHREWEALRARHLRPRDQRPASTARGVHHVALLCSDVEATIRFYQDLLGFPLTDLFENRDHPGSTHFFFDIGHGNALAFFDFPGLE
;
A
#
# COMPACT_ATOMS: atom_id res chain seq x y z
N MET A 1 -25.86 14.28 -11.44
CA MET A 1 -25.15 13.28 -12.27
C MET A 1 -24.65 14.01 -13.49
N ASP A 2 -23.40 14.50 -13.46
CA ASP A 2 -22.73 14.99 -14.66
C ASP A 2 -21.73 13.92 -15.07
N ALA A 3 -22.02 13.27 -16.18
CA ALA A 3 -21.34 12.08 -16.66
C ALA A 3 -20.82 12.31 -18.07
N THR A 4 -20.04 13.37 -18.32
CA THR A 4 -19.43 13.61 -19.64
C THR A 4 -18.18 14.50 -19.60
N SER A 5 -17.14 14.15 -18.84
CA SER A 5 -15.79 14.62 -19.17
C SER A 5 -14.93 13.44 -19.60
N ALA A 6 -14.44 13.48 -20.84
CA ALA A 6 -13.39 12.56 -21.24
C ALA A 6 -12.19 12.75 -20.29
N PRO A 7 -11.53 11.66 -19.87
CA PRO A 7 -10.37 11.78 -19.00
C PRO A 7 -9.31 12.68 -19.67
N PRO A 8 -8.53 13.44 -18.88
CA PRO A 8 -7.50 14.32 -19.43
C PRO A 8 -6.47 13.52 -20.23
N ASP A 9 -6.19 13.95 -21.46
CA ASP A 9 -5.12 13.38 -22.28
C ASP A 9 -3.76 13.79 -21.71
N ARG A 10 -3.04 12.82 -21.12
CA ARG A 10 -1.73 13.00 -20.51
C ARG A 10 -0.59 12.38 -21.33
N HIS A 11 -0.83 12.02 -22.59
CA HIS A 11 0.14 11.28 -23.40
C HIS A 11 1.50 11.99 -23.50
N ARG A 12 1.49 13.30 -23.83
CA ARG A 12 2.71 14.12 -23.93
C ARG A 12 3.48 14.20 -22.61
N GLU A 13 2.77 14.34 -21.50
CA GLU A 13 3.38 14.39 -20.18
C GLU A 13 4.07 13.06 -19.85
N TRP A 14 3.40 11.94 -20.09
CA TRP A 14 3.96 10.61 -19.86
C TRP A 14 5.16 10.31 -20.75
N GLU A 15 5.12 10.68 -22.03
CA GLU A 15 6.29 10.55 -22.91
C GLU A 15 7.46 11.37 -22.39
N ALA A 16 7.22 12.62 -21.99
CA ALA A 16 8.26 13.48 -21.43
C ALA A 16 8.81 12.92 -20.10
N LEU A 17 7.99 12.33 -19.23
CA LEU A 17 8.44 11.69 -17.99
C LEU A 17 9.25 10.42 -18.27
N ARG A 18 8.81 9.57 -19.20
CA ARG A 18 9.54 8.36 -19.60
C ARG A 18 10.89 8.73 -20.20
N ALA A 19 10.93 9.67 -21.14
CA ALA A 19 12.17 10.12 -21.76
C ALA A 19 13.17 10.69 -20.74
N ARG A 20 12.69 11.39 -19.70
CA ARG A 20 13.56 11.98 -18.66
C ARG A 20 14.02 11.00 -17.58
N HIS A 21 13.17 10.05 -17.19
CA HIS A 21 13.37 9.29 -15.94
C HIS A 21 13.46 7.77 -16.11
N LEU A 22 12.87 7.21 -17.17
CA LEU A 22 12.84 5.76 -17.35
C LEU A 22 14.15 5.26 -17.98
N ARG A 23 15.02 4.70 -17.16
CA ARG A 23 16.25 4.06 -17.65
C ARG A 23 15.95 2.70 -18.29
N PRO A 24 16.57 2.36 -19.43
CA PRO A 24 16.63 1.00 -19.96
C PRO A 24 17.08 0.00 -18.89
N ARG A 25 16.59 -1.25 -18.96
CA ARG A 25 16.81 -2.25 -17.89
C ARG A 25 18.29 -2.50 -17.60
N ASP A 26 19.11 -2.54 -18.64
CA ASP A 26 20.57 -2.72 -18.63
C ASP A 26 21.34 -1.50 -18.09
N GLN A 27 20.71 -0.34 -18.02
CA GLN A 27 21.29 0.91 -17.52
C GLN A 27 20.81 1.29 -16.12
N ARG A 28 19.96 0.46 -15.49
CA ARG A 28 19.51 0.68 -14.12
C ARG A 28 20.63 0.27 -13.16
N PRO A 29 21.02 1.13 -12.21
CA PRO A 29 21.97 0.72 -11.18
C PRO A 29 21.35 -0.38 -10.31
N ALA A 30 22.21 -1.18 -9.67
CA ALA A 30 21.77 -2.06 -8.60
C ALA A 30 21.08 -1.23 -7.50
N SER A 31 20.01 -1.78 -6.92
CA SER A 31 19.33 -1.13 -5.80
C SER A 31 20.25 -1.09 -4.59
N THR A 32 20.24 0.03 -3.86
CA THR A 32 20.87 0.14 -2.54
C THR A 32 19.95 -0.36 -1.42
N ALA A 33 18.66 -0.55 -1.71
CA ALA A 33 17.71 -1.13 -0.76
C ALA A 33 17.88 -2.66 -0.68
N ARG A 34 17.51 -3.23 0.47
CA ARG A 34 17.60 -4.67 0.74
C ARG A 34 16.28 -5.43 0.54
N GLY A 35 15.30 -4.78 -0.07
CA GLY A 35 13.93 -5.28 -0.19
C GLY A 35 12.95 -4.40 0.59
N VAL A 36 11.74 -4.91 0.74
CA VAL A 36 10.67 -4.27 1.51
C VAL A 36 10.75 -4.79 2.95
N HIS A 37 10.53 -3.94 3.94
CA HIS A 37 10.36 -4.42 5.32
C HIS A 37 8.88 -4.70 5.60
N HIS A 38 8.01 -3.76 5.25
CA HIS A 38 6.57 -3.93 5.28
C HIS A 38 5.90 -2.99 4.29
N VAL A 39 4.66 -3.29 3.92
CA VAL A 39 3.80 -2.40 3.13
C VAL A 39 2.59 -2.05 3.97
N ALA A 40 2.32 -0.77 4.14
CA ALA A 40 1.12 -0.30 4.83
C ALA A 40 0.00 0.03 3.85
N LEU A 41 -1.21 -0.39 4.18
CA LEU A 41 -2.43 -0.21 3.40
C LEU A 41 -3.54 0.40 4.25
N LEU A 42 -4.59 0.88 3.61
CA LEU A 42 -5.80 1.34 4.29
C LEU A 42 -6.88 0.28 4.20
N CYS A 43 -7.68 0.16 5.25
CA CYS A 43 -8.89 -0.65 5.28
C CYS A 43 -10.06 0.15 5.86
N SER A 44 -11.28 -0.21 5.44
CA SER A 44 -12.52 0.36 5.99
C SER A 44 -13.08 -0.44 7.16
N ASP A 45 -12.65 -1.70 7.32
CA ASP A 45 -13.11 -2.63 8.36
C ASP A 45 -11.93 -3.49 8.81
N VAL A 46 -11.53 -3.30 10.07
CA VAL A 46 -10.41 -4.00 10.70
C VAL A 46 -10.68 -5.50 10.80
N GLU A 47 -11.88 -5.88 11.25
CA GLU A 47 -12.22 -7.29 11.51
C GLU A 47 -12.36 -8.08 10.20
N ALA A 48 -13.00 -7.49 9.18
CA ALA A 48 -13.08 -8.10 7.86
C ALA A 48 -11.68 -8.30 7.25
N THR A 49 -10.76 -7.34 7.47
CA THR A 49 -9.38 -7.44 7.02
C THR A 49 -8.64 -8.57 7.74
N ILE A 50 -8.79 -8.68 9.07
CA ILE A 50 -8.20 -9.78 9.86
C ILE A 50 -8.70 -11.13 9.37
N ARG A 51 -10.02 -11.33 9.23
CA ARG A 51 -10.57 -12.60 8.75
C ARG A 51 -10.04 -12.98 7.36
N PHE A 52 -9.90 -12.00 6.47
CA PHE A 52 -9.38 -12.25 5.13
C PHE A 52 -7.90 -12.66 5.15
N TYR A 53 -7.03 -11.87 5.77
CA TYR A 53 -5.59 -12.14 5.71
C TYR A 53 -5.16 -13.28 6.63
N GLN A 54 -5.73 -13.36 7.83
CA GLN A 54 -5.38 -14.43 8.77
C GLN A 54 -6.13 -15.72 8.48
N ASP A 55 -7.45 -15.71 8.46
CA ASP A 55 -8.21 -16.95 8.48
C ASP A 55 -8.34 -17.57 7.08
N LEU A 56 -8.51 -16.74 6.04
CA LEU A 56 -8.61 -17.22 4.66
C LEU A 56 -7.24 -17.43 4.01
N LEU A 57 -6.33 -16.45 4.11
CA LEU A 57 -5.01 -16.54 3.46
C LEU A 57 -3.93 -17.18 4.34
N GLY A 58 -4.14 -17.30 5.65
CA GLY A 58 -3.20 -17.95 6.57
C GLY A 58 -2.02 -17.09 7.00
N PHE A 59 -2.11 -15.76 6.87
CA PHE A 59 -1.04 -14.83 7.30
C PHE A 59 -1.24 -14.45 8.76
N PRO A 60 -0.38 -14.90 9.69
CA PRO A 60 -0.60 -14.66 11.12
C PRO A 60 -0.64 -13.16 11.44
N LEU A 61 -1.63 -12.71 12.21
CA LEU A 61 -1.62 -11.38 12.81
C LEU A 61 -0.54 -11.34 13.90
N THR A 62 0.45 -10.44 13.78
CA THR A 62 1.58 -10.37 14.71
C THR A 62 1.43 -9.27 15.75
N ASP A 63 0.82 -8.14 15.35
CA ASP A 63 0.71 -6.95 16.17
C ASP A 63 -0.59 -6.21 15.87
N LEU A 64 -1.19 -5.60 16.89
CA LEU A 64 -2.36 -4.72 16.80
C LEU A 64 -2.31 -3.72 17.95
N PHE A 65 -2.29 -2.43 17.63
CA PHE A 65 -2.25 -1.35 18.61
C PHE A 65 -2.88 -0.07 18.05
N GLU A 66 -3.16 0.90 18.92
CA GLU A 66 -3.67 2.20 18.50
C GLU A 66 -2.61 2.97 17.69
N ASN A 67 -3.02 3.54 16.57
CA ASN A 67 -2.19 4.36 15.71
C ASN A 67 -1.68 5.57 16.49
N ARG A 68 -0.35 5.65 16.65
CA ARG A 68 0.33 6.72 17.39
C ARG A 68 0.01 8.12 16.88
N ASP A 69 -0.21 8.25 15.58
CA ASP A 69 -0.36 9.55 14.92
C ASP A 69 -1.83 9.97 14.76
N HIS A 70 -2.79 9.07 15.02
CA HIS A 70 -4.21 9.35 14.92
C HIS A 70 -5.01 8.56 15.98
N PRO A 71 -5.37 9.18 17.13
CA PRO A 71 -6.17 8.51 18.15
C PRO A 71 -7.46 7.91 17.58
N GLY A 72 -7.82 6.72 18.06
CA GLY A 72 -8.97 5.95 17.56
C GLY A 72 -8.76 5.21 16.23
N SER A 73 -7.65 5.43 15.52
CA SER A 73 -7.21 4.60 14.39
C SER A 73 -6.41 3.41 14.91
N THR A 74 -6.51 2.27 14.25
CA THR A 74 -5.78 1.02 14.52
C THR A 74 -4.59 0.92 13.58
N HIS A 75 -3.49 0.37 14.06
CA HIS A 75 -2.37 -0.09 13.24
C HIS A 75 -2.08 -1.56 13.55
N PHE A 76 -2.13 -2.42 12.53
CA PHE A 76 -2.03 -3.86 12.72
C PHE A 76 -1.27 -4.55 11.58
N PHE A 77 -0.63 -5.69 11.88
CA PHE A 77 0.39 -6.31 11.02
C PHE A 77 0.14 -7.81 10.83
N PHE A 78 0.38 -8.31 9.61
CA PHE A 78 0.41 -9.72 9.26
C PHE A 78 1.79 -10.14 8.76
N ASP A 79 2.28 -11.29 9.22
CA ASP A 79 3.49 -11.92 8.66
C ASP A 79 3.16 -12.59 7.33
N ILE A 80 3.86 -12.17 6.26
CA ILE A 80 3.72 -12.73 4.91
C ILE A 80 4.96 -13.54 4.48
N GLY A 81 5.83 -13.87 5.42
CA GLY A 81 7.02 -14.67 5.21
C GLY A 81 8.24 -13.86 4.77
N HIS A 82 9.39 -14.54 4.83
CA HIS A 82 10.72 -13.97 4.52
C HIS A 82 11.04 -12.67 5.29
N GLY A 83 10.47 -12.50 6.49
CA GLY A 83 10.66 -11.30 7.31
C GLY A 83 9.96 -10.05 6.77
N ASN A 84 8.96 -10.20 5.90
CA ASN A 84 8.14 -9.10 5.40
C ASN A 84 6.78 -9.10 6.09
N ALA A 85 6.19 -7.92 6.23
CA ALA A 85 4.84 -7.77 6.77
C ALA A 85 3.90 -6.97 5.86
N LEU A 86 2.61 -7.27 5.94
CA LEU A 86 1.56 -6.32 5.53
C LEU A 86 1.06 -5.61 6.77
N ALA A 87 0.99 -4.29 6.72
CA ALA A 87 0.41 -3.45 7.75
C ALA A 87 -0.87 -2.80 7.24
N PHE A 88 -1.80 -2.53 8.15
CA PHE A 88 -3.06 -1.86 7.85
C PHE A 88 -3.36 -0.77 8.85
N PHE A 89 -3.96 0.30 8.34
CA PHE A 89 -4.61 1.34 9.12
C PHE A 89 -6.10 1.38 8.79
N ASP A 90 -6.95 1.61 9.80
CA ASP A 90 -8.30 2.17 9.59
C ASP A 90 -8.32 3.64 9.99
N PHE A 91 -9.17 4.45 9.35
CA PHE A 91 -9.32 5.87 9.66
C PHE A 91 -10.81 6.20 9.88
N PRO A 92 -11.37 5.82 11.05
CA PRO A 92 -12.76 6.12 11.35
C PRO A 92 -13.02 7.63 11.34
N GLY A 93 -14.07 8.06 10.64
CA GLY A 93 -14.47 9.47 10.53
C GLY A 93 -13.77 10.26 9.43
N LEU A 94 -12.90 9.63 8.63
CA LEU A 94 -12.36 10.21 7.40
C LEU A 94 -13.21 9.72 6.21
N GLU A 95 -14.38 10.34 5.99
CA GLU A 95 -15.17 10.17 4.75
C GLU A 95 -14.75 11.19 3.69
#